data_AF-A0A7W7LC42-F1
#
_entry.id   AF-A0A7W7LC42-F1
#
_cell.length_a   1.000
_cell.length_b   1.000
_cell.length_c   1.000
_cell.angle_alpha   90.00
_cell.angle_beta   90.00
_cell.angle_gamma   90.00
#
_symmetry.space_group_name_H-M   'P 1'
#
loop_
_entity.id
_entity.type
_entity.pdbx_description
1 polymer ?
#
loop_
_entity_poly.entity_id
_entity_poly.type
_entity_poly.pdbx_seq_one_letter_code
_entity_poly.pdbx_strand_id
1 'polypeptide(L)'
;MPPGMEGLVAAGPAGSAIVHPDDVRTLHVTAAGGSHWGCCGPLGTGGRNMACTCGTLVATLAADCMGPHELHLDPVRVYAFDAEG
;
A
#
# COMPACT_ATOMS: atom_id res chain seq x y z
N MET A 1 -10.77 14.12 -9.94
CA MET A 1 -9.97 13.48 -11.01
C MET A 1 -9.41 14.59 -11.90
N PRO A 2 -8.14 14.59 -12.30
CA PRO A 2 -7.60 15.62 -13.18
C PRO A 2 -8.31 15.61 -14.55
N PRO A 3 -8.47 16.77 -15.21
CA PRO A 3 -9.01 16.81 -16.58
C PRO A 3 -8.09 16.00 -17.52
N GLY A 4 -8.68 15.12 -18.34
CA GLY A 4 -7.95 14.22 -19.26
C GLY A 4 -7.75 12.78 -18.76
N MET A 5 -8.22 12.43 -17.55
CA MET A 5 -8.29 11.04 -17.06
C MET A 5 -9.71 10.45 -17.13
N GLU A 6 -10.60 11.09 -17.88
CA GLU A 6 -11.97 10.64 -18.06
C GLU A 6 -11.96 9.29 -18.81
N GLY A 7 -12.44 8.22 -18.17
CA GLY A 7 -12.50 6.88 -18.75
C GLY A 7 -11.27 5.99 -18.50
N LEU A 8 -10.26 6.45 -17.74
CA LEU A 8 -9.18 5.57 -17.29
C LEU A 8 -9.69 4.61 -16.21
N VAL A 9 -9.45 3.32 -16.40
CA VAL A 9 -9.76 2.27 -15.43
C VAL A 9 -8.45 1.73 -14.88
N ALA A 10 -8.35 1.65 -13.55
CA ALA A 10 -7.20 1.03 -12.91
C ALA A 10 -7.11 -0.45 -13.32
N ALA A 11 -5.94 -0.89 -13.77
CA ALA A 11 -5.69 -2.30 -14.11
C ALA A 11 -5.53 -3.21 -12.88
N GLY A 12 -5.41 -2.62 -11.68
CA GLY A 12 -5.30 -3.34 -10.42
C GLY A 12 -6.63 -3.87 -9.90
N PRO A 13 -6.63 -4.64 -8.79
CA PRO A 13 -7.84 -5.11 -8.13
C PRO A 13 -8.80 -3.95 -7.82
N ALA A 14 -10.09 -4.15 -8.08
CA ALA A 14 -11.10 -3.14 -7.77
C ALA A 14 -11.10 -2.79 -6.27
N GLY A 15 -11.25 -1.50 -5.95
CA GLY A 15 -11.21 -1.01 -4.58
C GLY A 15 -9.81 -0.89 -3.96
N SER A 16 -8.76 -1.31 -4.67
CA SER A 16 -7.38 -1.09 -4.19
C SER A 16 -6.96 0.37 -4.40
N ALA A 17 -6.23 0.89 -3.41
CA ALA A 17 -5.60 2.20 -3.49
C ALA A 17 -4.09 2.02 -3.37
N ILE A 18 -3.36 2.61 -4.31
CA ILE A 18 -1.89 2.64 -4.32
C ILE A 18 -1.48 4.07 -4.01
N VAL A 19 -0.57 4.21 -3.04
CA VAL A 19 -0.02 5.50 -2.62
C VAL A 19 1.50 5.41 -2.59
N HIS A 20 2.16 6.56 -2.65
CA HIS A 20 3.60 6.60 -2.45
C HIS A 20 3.89 6.27 -0.97
N PRO A 21 4.90 5.45 -0.65
CA PRO A 21 5.22 5.10 0.74
C PRO A 21 5.47 6.32 1.65
N ASP A 22 6.05 7.40 1.11
CA ASP A 22 6.30 8.63 1.88
C ASP A 22 5.02 9.40 2.28
N ASP A 23 3.88 9.15 1.63
CA ASP A 23 2.61 9.79 1.97
C ASP A 23 1.98 9.18 3.24
N VAL A 24 2.52 8.05 3.73
CA VAL A 24 1.90 7.24 4.79
C VAL A 24 2.87 7.00 5.95
N ARG A 25 3.46 8.09 6.43
CA ARG A 25 4.58 8.12 7.41
C ARG A 25 4.27 7.50 8.77
N THR A 26 2.99 7.29 9.10
CA THR A 26 2.56 6.68 10.37
C THR A 26 2.53 5.15 10.30
N LEU A 27 2.55 4.57 9.10
CA LEU A 27 2.66 3.13 8.91
C LEU A 27 4.12 2.71 9.03
N HIS A 28 4.35 1.53 9.59
CA HIS A 28 5.69 0.99 9.76
C HIS A 28 5.76 -0.45 9.29
N VAL A 29 6.93 -0.82 8.76
CA VAL A 29 7.20 -2.20 8.35
C VAL A 29 7.24 -3.07 9.60
N THR A 30 6.42 -4.12 9.60
CA THR A 30 6.46 -5.13 10.65
C THR A 30 7.49 -6.19 10.30
N ALA A 31 8.30 -6.59 11.28
CA ALA A 31 9.16 -7.76 11.16
C ALA A 31 8.36 -9.08 11.19
N ALA A 32 7.06 -9.01 11.52
CA ALA A 32 6.22 -10.15 11.78
C ALA A 32 5.39 -10.55 10.54
N GLY A 33 5.83 -11.62 9.87
CA GLY A 33 4.95 -12.48 9.08
C GLY A 33 4.97 -12.25 7.57
N GLY A 34 5.59 -13.20 6.85
CA GLY A 34 5.29 -13.48 5.45
C GLY A 34 5.86 -12.53 4.40
N SER A 35 6.39 -11.38 4.79
CA SER A 35 6.91 -10.43 3.81
C SER A 35 8.12 -10.97 3.06
N HIS A 36 7.95 -11.24 1.77
CA HIS A 36 9.06 -11.59 0.90
C HIS A 36 10.02 -10.40 0.84
N TRP A 37 11.26 -10.62 1.26
CA TRP A 37 12.35 -9.67 1.16
C TRP A 37 13.18 -9.99 -0.07
N GLY A 38 13.50 -8.95 -0.83
CA GLY A 38 14.41 -9.03 -1.95
C GLY A 38 15.75 -8.38 -1.62
N CYS A 39 16.36 -7.73 -2.61
CA CYS A 39 17.75 -7.28 -2.50
C CYS A 39 17.93 -6.14 -1.48
N CYS A 40 17.05 -5.13 -1.54
CA CYS A 40 17.16 -3.92 -0.72
C CYS A 40 15.92 -3.63 0.16
N GLY A 41 14.86 -4.43 0.01
CA GLY A 41 13.56 -4.10 0.60
C GLY A 41 12.51 -5.19 0.37
N PRO A 42 11.27 -4.96 0.83
CA PRO A 42 10.18 -5.90 0.62
C PRO A 42 9.77 -5.96 -0.85
N LEU A 43 9.55 -7.17 -1.37
CA LEU A 43 9.11 -7.42 -2.74
C LEU A 43 7.62 -7.11 -2.98
N GLY A 44 6.83 -6.98 -1.91
CA GLY A 44 5.37 -6.75 -2.00
C GLY A 44 4.55 -7.98 -2.40
N THR A 45 5.18 -9.15 -2.61
CA THR A 45 4.50 -10.39 -3.01
C THR A 45 4.08 -11.28 -1.84
N GLY A 46 4.61 -11.02 -0.64
CA GLY A 46 4.41 -11.84 0.57
C GLY A 46 3.15 -11.50 1.37
N GLY A 47 2.27 -10.67 0.81
CA GLY A 47 1.14 -10.10 1.53
C GLY A 47 1.53 -8.90 2.40
N ARG A 48 0.59 -8.52 3.28
CA ARG A 48 0.70 -7.30 4.08
C ARG A 48 1.89 -7.33 5.03
N ASN A 49 2.61 -6.23 5.05
CA ASN A 49 3.82 -6.04 5.85
C ASN A 49 3.90 -4.68 6.54
N MET A 50 2.92 -3.81 6.30
CA MET A 50 2.82 -2.48 6.90
C MET A 50 1.68 -2.45 7.91
N ALA A 51 1.99 -2.05 9.13
CA ALA A 51 1.03 -1.92 10.21
C ALA A 51 0.73 -0.46 10.55
N CYS A 52 -0.51 -0.24 10.98
CA CYS A 52 -0.92 0.96 11.68
C CYS A 52 -0.26 1.02 13.07
N THR A 53 -0.28 2.18 13.72
CA THR A 53 0.23 2.40 15.09
C THR A 53 -0.40 1.45 16.12
N CYS A 54 -1.61 0.95 15.87
CA CYS A 54 -2.27 -0.07 16.70
C CYS A 54 -1.77 -1.51 16.46
N GLY A 55 -0.81 -1.73 15.56
CA GLY A 55 -0.25 -3.04 15.21
C GLY A 55 -1.05 -3.82 14.16
N THR A 56 -2.18 -3.30 13.68
CA THR A 56 -2.97 -3.96 12.64
C THR A 56 -2.32 -3.83 11.27
N LEU A 57 -2.09 -4.95 10.59
CA LEU A 57 -1.64 -4.98 9.19
C LEU A 57 -2.72 -4.43 8.26
N VAL A 58 -2.38 -3.37 7.51
CA VAL A 58 -3.31 -2.62 6.66
C VAL A 58 -2.81 -2.41 5.22
N ALA A 59 -1.54 -2.71 4.94
CA ALA A 59 -0.98 -2.48 3.62
C ALA A 59 0.20 -3.42 3.29
N THR A 60 0.52 -3.48 2.01
CA THR A 60 1.64 -4.21 1.44
C THR A 60 2.59 -3.23 0.77
N LEU A 61 3.81 -3.11 1.28
CA LEU A 61 4.90 -2.32 0.71
C LEU A 61 5.69 -3.17 -0.28
N ALA A 62 5.83 -2.65 -1.51
CA ALA A 62 6.84 -3.04 -2.46
C ALA A 62 7.90 -1.94 -2.51
N ALA A 63 9.13 -2.26 -2.12
CA ALA A 63 10.25 -1.31 -2.07
C ALA A 63 11.59 -2.02 -2.29
N ASP A 64 11.61 -3.09 -3.09
CA ASP A 64 12.85 -3.63 -3.64
C ASP A 64 13.46 -2.61 -4.62
N CYS A 65 14.77 -2.42 -4.57
CA CYS A 65 15.52 -1.53 -5.46
C CYS A 65 15.42 -1.91 -6.96
N MET A 66 14.99 -3.13 -7.29
CA MET A 66 14.77 -3.61 -8.66
C MET A 66 13.30 -3.59 -9.10
N GLY A 67 12.40 -3.07 -8.26
CA GLY A 67 10.95 -3.13 -8.49
C GLY A 67 10.24 -1.79 -8.28
N PRO A 68 8.90 -1.79 -8.26
CA PRO A 68 8.11 -0.62 -7.92
C PRO A 68 8.37 -0.18 -6.48
N HIS A 69 8.24 1.13 -6.24
CA HIS A 69 8.31 1.74 -4.92
C HIS A 69 6.91 2.24 -4.53
N GLU A 70 6.06 1.31 -4.10
CA GLU A 70 4.63 1.50 -3.97
C GLU A 70 4.08 0.90 -2.68
N LEU A 71 3.07 1.55 -2.10
CA LEU A 71 2.30 1.00 -0.99
C LEU A 71 0.87 0.69 -1.42
N HIS A 72 0.51 -0.59 -1.33
CA HIS A 72 -0.80 -1.09 -1.70
C HIS A 72 -1.65 -1.22 -0.44
N LEU A 73 -2.69 -0.38 -0.31
CA LEU A 73 -3.62 -0.41 0.82
C LEU A 73 -4.59 -1.59 0.69
N ASP A 74 -4.86 -2.29 1.80
CA ASP A 74 -5.79 -3.41 1.81
C ASP A 74 -7.24 -2.89 1.68
N PRO A 75 -7.97 -3.26 0.60
CA PRO A 75 -9.29 -2.71 0.30
C PRO A 75 -10.39 -3.16 1.27
N VAL A 76 -10.14 -4.18 2.09
CA VAL A 76 -11.08 -4.65 3.12
C VAL A 76 -10.86 -3.90 4.43
N ARG A 77 -9.64 -3.42 4.69
CA ARG A 77 -9.26 -2.78 5.96
C ARG A 77 -9.11 -1.27 5.87
N VAL A 78 -8.94 -0.73 4.68
CA VAL A 78 -8.74 0.70 4.44
C VAL A 78 -9.78 1.16 3.45
N TYR A 79 -10.49 2.22 3.82
CA TYR A 79 -11.47 2.89 2.97
C TYR A 79 -11.26 4.40 3.08
N ALA A 80 -11.55 5.11 1.99
CA ALA A 80 -11.59 6.57 2.03
C ALA A 80 -12.79 7.00 2.89
N PHE A 81 -12.55 7.94 3.81
CA PHE A 81 -13.60 8.59 4.57
C PHE A 81 -13.41 10.09 4.49
N ASP A 82 -14.51 10.83 4.41
CA ASP A 82 -14.49 12.28 4.51
C ASP A 82 -14.66 12.66 5.99
N ALA A 83 -13.68 13.38 6.53
CA ALA A 83 -13.65 13.77 7.93
C ALA A 83 -14.49 15.01 8.24
N GLU A 84 -14.93 15.73 7.20
CA GLU A 84 -15.64 17.01 7.31
C GLU A 84 -17.18 16.86 7.25
N GLY A 85 -17.70 15.64 7.47
CA GLY A 85 -19.14 15.37 7.57
C GLY A 85 -19.78 15.77 8.89
#